data_AF-A0A9D5W2W5-F1
#
_entry.id   AF-A0A9D5W2W5-F1
#
_cell.length_a   1.000
_cell.length_b   1.000
_cell.length_c   1.000
_cell.angle_alpha   90.00
_cell.angle_beta   90.00
_cell.angle_gamma   90.00
#
_symmetry.space_group_name_H-M   'P 1'
#
loop_
_entity.id
_entity.type
_entity.pdbx_description
1 polymer ?
#
loop_
_entity_poly.entity_id
_entity_poly.type
_entity_poly.pdbx_seq_one_letter_code
_entity_poly.pdbx_strand_id
1 'polypeptide(L)'
;MASATDDSMMDDEILAMFIEDTKEHLGGIEANLMDMERQASDLDPELVNKVFRAAHSIKGGAGFLNLNNIRDLSHKLENVLHMIRNKEIVPDNWIISKLLGGFDKLLTLVENALESDEQDISEHLAGLSGLTEELLPDEQKGSQHKTVDIALPDGRPVFAVDALSLIQALKGGNFLYLVEYDLIHDVHAQRKTPLDVIKAMESSGLIVDSKVDVTAVGDLDALPTNKIPFYVLYSTIVEPDIISYLFAISPDRIHRLELDPASLAADMPAGQAPDAASLSPGEPGESVTPVTPGADGPWNETVGAVALTGQGGLVTIGAGASVTVDTVLDLRQALLLALSRCRETVVDLKGAVNIDLAGMQLLCSACKTFAAEGKKMSLSEAGGDLGGQAERAGFSRVAAAGCDAPVCPLHAG
;
A
#
# COMPACT_ATOMS: atom_id res chain seq x y z
N MET A 1 7.01 -1.21 -30.21
CA MET A 1 6.66 0.11 -29.64
C MET A 1 5.25 0.04 -29.04
N ALA A 2 5.02 -0.84 -28.06
CA ALA A 2 3.69 -1.10 -27.47
C ALA A 2 3.84 -1.57 -26.01
N SER A 3 4.55 -0.82 -25.16
CA SER A 3 4.91 -1.32 -23.82
C SER A 3 4.96 -0.29 -22.70
N ALA A 4 4.92 1.02 -22.98
CA ALA A 4 4.96 2.06 -21.93
C ALA A 4 3.68 2.90 -21.84
N THR A 5 2.87 2.93 -22.90
CA THR A 5 1.51 3.52 -22.89
C THR A 5 0.47 2.55 -22.33
N ASP A 6 0.81 1.26 -22.24
CA ASP A 6 -0.12 0.20 -21.80
C ASP A 6 -0.26 0.17 -20.27
N ASP A 7 0.83 0.43 -19.53
CA ASP A 7 0.88 0.28 -18.07
C ASP A 7 0.16 1.44 -17.34
N SER A 8 0.36 2.70 -17.78
CA SER A 8 -0.38 3.84 -17.21
C SER A 8 -1.85 3.85 -17.62
N MET A 9 -2.19 3.29 -18.79
CA MET A 9 -3.58 3.14 -19.20
C MET A 9 -4.27 2.02 -18.42
N MET A 10 -3.52 0.99 -18.01
CA MET A 10 -4.04 -0.12 -17.21
C MET A 10 -4.40 0.34 -15.79
N ASP A 11 -3.58 1.18 -15.15
CA ASP A 11 -3.90 1.77 -13.83
C ASP A 11 -5.13 2.70 -13.89
N ASP A 12 -5.21 3.57 -14.90
CA ASP A 12 -6.35 4.46 -15.11
C ASP A 12 -7.63 3.68 -15.46
N GLU A 13 -7.52 2.58 -16.22
CA GLU A 13 -8.64 1.70 -16.57
C GLU A 13 -9.14 0.92 -15.36
N ILE A 14 -8.24 0.36 -14.54
CA ILE A 14 -8.62 -0.36 -13.30
C ILE A 14 -9.26 0.61 -12.30
N LEU A 15 -8.73 1.82 -12.16
CA LEU A 15 -9.33 2.84 -11.31
C LEU A 15 -10.72 3.25 -11.83
N ALA A 16 -10.88 3.45 -13.14
CA ALA A 16 -12.17 3.76 -13.75
C ALA A 16 -13.19 2.64 -13.54
N MET A 17 -12.77 1.38 -13.71
CA MET A 17 -13.60 0.20 -13.41
C MET A 17 -14.02 0.16 -11.94
N PHE A 18 -13.08 0.41 -11.01
CA PHE A 18 -13.40 0.46 -9.59
C PHE A 18 -14.41 1.57 -9.26
N ILE A 19 -14.26 2.75 -9.85
CA ILE A 19 -15.19 3.87 -9.66
C ILE A 19 -16.59 3.50 -10.19
N GLU A 20 -16.67 2.87 -11.37
CA GLU A 20 -17.94 2.43 -11.96
C GLU A 20 -18.61 1.35 -11.11
N ASP A 21 -17.87 0.29 -10.75
CA ASP A 21 -18.34 -0.79 -9.87
C ASP A 21 -18.83 -0.24 -8.52
N THR A 22 -18.06 0.68 -7.92
CA THR A 22 -18.43 1.29 -6.64
C THR A 22 -19.69 2.13 -6.76
N LYS A 23 -19.85 2.90 -7.84
CA LYS A 23 -21.09 3.65 -8.09
C LYS A 23 -22.29 2.75 -8.27
N GLU A 24 -22.12 1.57 -8.89
CA GLU A 24 -23.17 0.56 -8.97
C GLU A 24 -23.53 0.02 -7.58
N HIS A 25 -22.53 -0.31 -6.74
CA HIS A 25 -22.74 -0.75 -5.37
C HIS A 25 -23.46 0.30 -4.49
N LEU A 26 -23.10 1.58 -4.65
CA LEU A 26 -23.74 2.70 -3.97
C LEU A 26 -25.14 3.03 -4.56
N GLY A 27 -25.44 2.50 -5.74
CA GLY A 27 -26.74 2.63 -6.41
C GLY A 27 -27.89 2.15 -5.53
N GLY A 28 -28.71 3.09 -5.06
CA GLY A 28 -29.87 2.79 -4.21
C GLY A 28 -29.52 2.39 -2.77
N ILE A 29 -28.29 2.65 -2.31
CA ILE A 29 -27.88 2.38 -0.93
C ILE A 29 -28.75 3.15 0.07
N GLU A 30 -29.08 4.41 -0.23
CA GLU A 30 -29.97 5.26 0.56
C GLU A 30 -31.34 4.60 0.73
N ALA A 31 -31.97 4.17 -0.37
CA ALA A 31 -33.27 3.52 -0.32
C ALA A 31 -33.22 2.22 0.50
N ASN A 32 -32.17 1.42 0.32
CA ASN A 32 -31.99 0.18 1.09
C ASN A 32 -31.87 0.49 2.60
N LEU A 33 -31.08 1.50 2.99
CA LEU A 33 -30.91 1.91 4.39
C LEU A 33 -32.23 2.42 5.00
N MET A 34 -32.98 3.23 4.26
CA MET A 34 -34.30 3.70 4.71
C MET A 34 -35.28 2.54 4.89
N ASP A 35 -35.21 1.52 4.02
CA ASP A 35 -36.02 0.31 4.17
C ASP A 35 -35.58 -0.54 5.36
N MET A 36 -34.28 -0.59 5.67
CA MET A 36 -33.76 -1.24 6.89
C MET A 36 -34.30 -0.57 8.16
N GLU A 37 -34.38 0.76 8.19
CA GLU A 37 -34.98 1.52 9.30
C GLU A 37 -36.47 1.19 9.48
N ARG A 38 -37.23 1.21 8.37
CA ARG A 38 -38.68 0.91 8.39
C ARG A 38 -38.97 -0.50 8.85
N GLN A 39 -38.09 -1.44 8.51
CA GLN A 39 -38.21 -2.86 8.84
C GLN A 39 -37.44 -3.24 10.11
N ALA A 40 -36.98 -2.29 10.93
CA ALA A 40 -36.06 -2.58 12.04
C ALA A 40 -36.50 -3.73 12.97
N SER A 41 -37.81 -3.92 13.17
CA SER A 41 -38.38 -4.99 14.01
C SER A 41 -38.53 -6.36 13.32
N ASP A 42 -38.54 -6.40 11.99
CA ASP A 42 -38.63 -7.61 11.17
C ASP A 42 -37.74 -7.44 9.93
N LEU A 43 -36.46 -7.21 10.20
CA LEU A 43 -35.49 -6.79 9.20
C LEU A 43 -35.18 -7.94 8.24
N ASP A 44 -35.42 -7.73 6.95
CA ASP A 44 -35.08 -8.68 5.90
C ASP A 44 -33.55 -8.92 5.88
N PRO A 45 -33.08 -10.15 6.18
CA PRO A 45 -31.65 -10.46 6.14
C PRO A 45 -31.02 -10.22 4.76
N GLU A 46 -31.77 -10.39 3.68
CA GLU A 46 -31.25 -10.15 2.32
C GLU A 46 -30.97 -8.67 2.07
N LEU A 47 -31.78 -7.78 2.64
CA LEU A 47 -31.57 -6.33 2.55
C LEU A 47 -30.26 -5.94 3.26
N VAL A 48 -30.03 -6.45 4.47
CA VAL A 48 -28.78 -6.20 5.20
C VAL A 48 -27.59 -6.80 4.46
N ASN A 49 -27.71 -8.02 3.95
CA ASN A 49 -26.66 -8.68 3.19
C ASN A 49 -26.28 -7.89 1.94
N LYS A 50 -27.25 -7.28 1.25
CA LYS A 50 -27.01 -6.43 0.08
C LYS A 50 -26.18 -5.20 0.43
N VAL A 51 -26.57 -4.46 1.48
CA VAL A 51 -25.87 -3.25 1.93
C VAL A 51 -24.48 -3.59 2.49
N PHE A 52 -24.38 -4.68 3.26
CA PHE A 52 -23.10 -5.21 3.75
C PHE A 52 -22.14 -5.55 2.61
N ARG A 53 -22.61 -6.29 1.59
CA ARG A 53 -21.79 -6.66 0.43
C ARG A 53 -21.31 -5.43 -0.34
N ALA A 54 -22.15 -4.41 -0.49
CA ALA A 54 -21.74 -3.15 -1.12
C ALA A 54 -20.54 -2.52 -0.37
N ALA A 55 -20.62 -2.36 0.95
CA ALA A 55 -19.50 -1.84 1.74
C ALA A 55 -18.25 -2.73 1.65
N HIS A 56 -18.45 -4.05 1.70
CA HIS A 56 -17.38 -5.04 1.65
C HIS A 56 -16.59 -5.02 0.34
N SER A 57 -17.30 -5.02 -0.79
CA SER A 57 -16.68 -4.98 -2.12
C SER A 57 -15.93 -3.67 -2.36
N ILE A 58 -16.45 -2.55 -1.84
CA ILE A 58 -15.75 -1.25 -1.90
C ILE A 58 -14.46 -1.29 -1.08
N LYS A 59 -14.50 -1.85 0.14
CA LYS A 59 -13.31 -2.03 0.98
C LYS A 59 -12.24 -2.87 0.29
N GLY A 60 -12.63 -4.00 -0.29
CA GLY A 60 -11.73 -4.90 -1.02
C GLY A 60 -11.04 -4.18 -2.19
N GLY A 61 -11.82 -3.52 -3.05
CA GLY A 61 -11.28 -2.76 -4.19
C GLY A 61 -10.39 -1.58 -3.76
N ALA A 62 -10.78 -0.84 -2.71
CA ALA A 62 -10.01 0.28 -2.20
C ALA A 62 -8.67 -0.16 -1.56
N GLY A 63 -8.66 -1.28 -0.85
CA GLY A 63 -7.42 -1.86 -0.29
C GLY A 63 -6.43 -2.25 -1.39
N PHE A 64 -6.92 -2.81 -2.50
CA PHE A 64 -6.10 -3.13 -3.66
C PHE A 64 -5.49 -1.89 -4.32
N LEU A 65 -6.30 -0.86 -4.56
CA LEU A 65 -5.85 0.41 -5.16
C LEU A 65 -5.10 1.32 -4.17
N ASN A 66 -4.90 0.87 -2.93
CA ASN A 66 -4.27 1.64 -1.87
C ASN A 66 -4.95 3.01 -1.60
N LEU A 67 -6.28 3.07 -1.75
CA LEU A 67 -7.12 4.23 -1.47
C LEU A 67 -7.53 4.20 0.01
N ASN A 68 -6.65 4.70 0.88
CA ASN A 68 -6.72 4.44 2.32
C ASN A 68 -7.99 5.02 2.95
N ASN A 69 -8.37 6.25 2.61
CA ASN A 69 -9.57 6.87 3.18
C ASN A 69 -10.85 6.15 2.76
N ILE A 70 -10.91 5.65 1.52
CA ILE A 70 -12.05 4.86 1.02
C ILE A 70 -12.09 3.50 1.73
N ARG A 71 -10.93 2.84 1.88
CA ARG A 71 -10.80 1.57 2.62
C ARG A 71 -11.25 1.74 4.08
N ASP A 72 -10.72 2.73 4.78
CA ASP A 72 -10.96 2.89 6.22
C ASP A 72 -12.42 3.27 6.51
N LEU A 73 -13.02 4.13 5.69
CA LEU A 73 -14.43 4.49 5.84
C LEU A 73 -15.37 3.32 5.51
N SER A 74 -15.13 2.62 4.39
CA SER A 74 -15.93 1.43 4.02
C SER A 74 -15.79 0.31 5.06
N HIS A 75 -14.63 0.15 5.67
CA HIS A 75 -14.40 -0.78 6.77
C HIS A 75 -15.21 -0.44 8.03
N LYS A 76 -15.27 0.84 8.46
CA LYS A 76 -16.12 1.22 9.60
C LYS A 76 -17.61 1.04 9.31
N LEU A 77 -18.05 1.32 8.08
CA LEU A 77 -19.42 1.03 7.64
C LEU A 77 -19.71 -0.48 7.69
N GLU A 78 -18.80 -1.30 7.16
CA GLU A 78 -18.89 -2.76 7.17
C GLU A 78 -19.04 -3.30 8.60
N ASN A 79 -18.27 -2.80 9.57
CA ASN A 79 -18.33 -3.24 10.96
C ASN A 79 -19.71 -3.02 11.59
N VAL A 80 -20.32 -1.85 11.37
CA VAL A 80 -21.68 -1.55 11.86
C VAL A 80 -22.71 -2.46 11.17
N LEU A 81 -22.62 -2.61 9.84
CA LEU A 81 -23.50 -3.47 9.06
C LEU A 81 -23.37 -4.95 9.45
N HIS A 82 -22.17 -5.38 9.84
CA HIS A 82 -21.91 -6.72 10.33
C HIS A 82 -22.64 -7.00 11.64
N MET A 83 -22.65 -6.04 12.57
CA MET A 83 -23.40 -6.14 13.83
C MET A 83 -24.90 -6.21 13.57
N ILE A 84 -25.42 -5.40 12.64
CA ILE A 84 -26.84 -5.47 12.22
C ILE A 84 -27.15 -6.85 11.62
N ARG A 85 -26.29 -7.34 10.70
CA ARG A 85 -26.44 -8.64 10.03
C ARG A 85 -26.51 -9.80 11.02
N ASN A 86 -25.71 -9.74 12.07
CA ASN A 86 -25.68 -10.76 13.12
C ASN A 86 -26.78 -10.59 14.17
N LYS A 87 -27.66 -9.59 14.03
CA LYS A 87 -28.71 -9.24 14.99
C LYS A 87 -28.17 -8.85 16.37
N GLU A 88 -26.95 -8.31 16.40
CA GLU A 88 -26.32 -7.77 17.61
C GLU A 88 -26.89 -6.38 17.93
N ILE A 89 -27.27 -5.62 16.90
CA ILE A 89 -27.90 -4.30 17.03
C ILE A 89 -29.12 -4.19 16.11
N VAL A 90 -30.10 -3.39 16.53
CA VAL A 90 -31.30 -3.07 15.75
C VAL A 90 -31.09 -1.71 15.07
N PRO A 91 -31.26 -1.59 13.74
CA PRO A 91 -31.00 -0.33 13.03
C PRO A 91 -32.09 0.71 13.33
N ASP A 92 -31.81 1.62 14.26
CA ASP A 92 -32.66 2.76 14.56
C ASP A 92 -32.31 3.99 13.70
N ASN A 93 -33.07 5.08 13.89
CA ASN A 93 -32.87 6.33 13.16
C ASN A 93 -31.45 6.90 13.32
N TRP A 94 -30.86 6.74 14.51
CA TRP A 94 -29.54 7.28 14.79
C TRP A 94 -28.44 6.50 14.05
N ILE A 95 -28.50 5.16 14.10
CA ILE A 95 -27.59 4.28 13.37
C ILE A 95 -27.71 4.51 11.87
N ILE A 96 -28.93 4.55 11.34
CA ILE A 96 -29.19 4.74 9.90
C ILE A 96 -28.70 6.12 9.43
N SER A 97 -28.91 7.18 10.21
CA SER A 97 -28.40 8.52 9.88
C SER A 97 -26.87 8.54 9.77
N LYS A 98 -26.16 7.79 10.63
CA LYS A 98 -24.70 7.69 10.58
C LYS A 98 -24.21 6.86 9.41
N LEU A 99 -24.89 5.76 9.08
CA LEU A 99 -24.60 4.97 7.89
C LEU A 99 -24.80 5.80 6.61
N LEU A 100 -25.90 6.54 6.50
CA LEU A 100 -26.16 7.43 5.37
C LEU A 100 -25.04 8.46 5.19
N GLY A 101 -24.69 9.20 6.25
CA GLY A 101 -23.59 10.17 6.18
C GLY A 101 -22.25 9.53 5.80
N GLY A 102 -21.97 8.32 6.28
CA GLY A 102 -20.77 7.58 5.88
C GLY A 102 -20.78 7.18 4.39
N PHE A 103 -21.91 6.69 3.87
CA PHE A 103 -22.03 6.35 2.44
C PHE A 103 -22.00 7.59 1.53
N ASP A 104 -22.57 8.71 1.95
CA ASP A 104 -22.50 9.98 1.22
C ASP A 104 -21.05 10.49 1.12
N LYS A 105 -20.31 10.42 2.24
CA LYS A 105 -18.88 10.74 2.24
C LYS A 105 -18.10 9.75 1.38
N LEU A 106 -18.42 8.46 1.43
CA LEU A 106 -17.77 7.44 0.60
C LEU A 106 -17.98 7.71 -0.89
N LEU A 107 -19.18 8.10 -1.31
CA LEU A 107 -19.47 8.52 -2.69
C LEU A 107 -18.59 9.72 -3.09
N THR A 108 -18.49 10.73 -2.22
CA THR A 108 -17.66 11.92 -2.46
C THR A 108 -16.17 11.57 -2.64
N LEU A 109 -15.66 10.62 -1.84
CA LEU A 109 -14.29 10.14 -1.96
C LEU A 109 -14.08 9.37 -3.26
N VAL A 110 -15.01 8.50 -3.65
CA VAL A 110 -14.93 7.69 -4.88
C VAL A 110 -15.00 8.58 -6.13
N GLU A 111 -15.82 9.64 -6.12
CA GLU A 111 -15.87 10.60 -7.21
C GLU A 111 -14.56 11.37 -7.40
N ASN A 112 -13.75 11.48 -6.34
CA ASN A 112 -12.45 12.14 -6.33
C ASN A 112 -11.35 11.16 -5.87
N ALA A 113 -11.39 9.92 -6.37
CA ALA A 113 -10.58 8.82 -5.83
C ALA A 113 -9.07 9.13 -5.75
N LEU A 114 -8.51 9.85 -6.73
CA LEU A 114 -7.08 10.22 -6.74
C LEU A 114 -6.70 11.21 -5.62
N GLU A 115 -7.66 12.00 -5.14
CA GLU A 115 -7.47 13.00 -4.09
C GLU A 115 -8.18 12.56 -2.78
N SER A 116 -8.65 11.31 -2.70
CA SER A 116 -9.48 10.86 -1.58
C SER A 116 -8.72 10.90 -0.26
N ASP A 117 -7.42 10.58 -0.29
CA ASP A 117 -6.55 10.50 0.88
C ASP A 117 -6.19 11.88 1.45
N GLU A 118 -6.44 12.96 0.71
CA GLU A 118 -6.26 14.34 1.18
C GLU A 118 -7.49 14.88 1.93
N GLN A 119 -8.63 14.20 1.83
CA GLN A 119 -9.86 14.66 2.46
C GLN A 119 -9.98 14.20 3.91
N ASP A 120 -10.49 15.08 4.78
CA ASP A 120 -10.77 14.70 6.17
C ASP A 120 -12.01 13.79 6.26
N ILE A 121 -11.84 12.66 6.94
CA ILE A 121 -12.87 11.67 7.26
C ILE A 121 -13.01 11.42 8.76
N SER A 122 -12.24 12.14 9.59
CA SER A 122 -12.10 11.88 11.04
C SER A 122 -13.44 11.91 11.78
N GLU A 123 -14.33 12.85 11.42
CA GLU A 123 -15.68 12.93 12.02
C GLU A 123 -16.51 11.68 11.74
N HIS A 124 -16.44 11.14 10.52
CA HIS A 124 -17.20 9.96 10.12
C HIS A 124 -16.63 8.70 10.79
N LEU A 125 -15.29 8.57 10.82
CA LEU A 125 -14.63 7.47 11.51
C LEU A 125 -14.93 7.46 13.01
N ALA A 126 -14.88 8.61 13.67
CA ALA A 126 -15.20 8.75 15.08
C ALA A 126 -16.68 8.44 15.35
N GLY A 127 -17.59 8.92 14.49
CA GLY A 127 -19.01 8.65 14.59
C GLY A 127 -19.34 7.16 14.47
N LEU A 128 -18.78 6.47 13.47
CA LEU A 128 -19.02 5.05 13.24
C LEU A 128 -18.33 4.17 14.30
N SER A 129 -17.12 4.53 14.74
CA SER A 129 -16.43 3.80 15.81
C SER A 129 -17.12 3.98 17.16
N GLY A 130 -17.62 5.19 17.45
CA GLY A 130 -18.42 5.44 18.65
C GLY A 130 -19.71 4.62 18.72
N LEU A 131 -20.38 4.40 17.57
CA LEU A 131 -21.54 3.51 17.50
C LEU A 131 -21.19 2.07 17.90
N THR A 132 -20.11 1.54 17.33
CA THR A 132 -19.70 0.17 17.63
C THR A 132 -19.25 0.05 19.09
N GLU A 133 -18.52 1.02 19.65
CA GLU A 133 -18.12 1.02 21.06
C GLU A 133 -19.32 1.06 22.03
N GLU A 134 -20.31 1.89 21.74
CA GLU A 134 -21.47 2.05 22.61
C GLU A 134 -22.37 0.80 22.60
N LEU A 135 -22.46 0.14 21.44
CA LEU A 135 -23.38 -0.98 21.21
C LEU A 135 -22.73 -2.37 21.36
N LEU A 136 -21.40 -2.48 21.41
CA LEU A 136 -20.72 -3.75 21.68
C LEU A 136 -20.90 -4.18 23.15
N PRO A 137 -20.95 -5.50 23.43
CA PRO A 137 -20.88 -6.01 24.79
C PRO A 137 -19.62 -5.53 25.51
N ASP A 138 -19.67 -5.31 26.83
CA ASP A 138 -18.55 -4.79 27.62
C ASP A 138 -17.24 -5.58 27.44
N GLU A 139 -17.33 -6.90 27.21
CA GLU A 139 -16.20 -7.79 26.96
C GLU A 139 -15.50 -7.55 25.60
N GLN A 140 -16.09 -6.77 24.69
CA GLN A 140 -15.57 -6.54 23.33
C GLN A 140 -15.28 -5.07 23.03
N LYS A 141 -15.55 -4.15 23.97
CA LYS A 141 -15.35 -2.70 23.78
C LYS A 141 -13.88 -2.32 23.55
N GLY A 142 -12.93 -3.08 24.09
CA GLY A 142 -11.49 -2.89 23.86
C GLY A 142 -10.98 -3.43 22.52
N SER A 143 -11.73 -4.33 21.86
CA SER A 143 -11.26 -5.05 20.67
C SER A 143 -11.13 -4.19 19.43
N GLN A 144 -11.82 -3.05 19.35
CA GLN A 144 -11.76 -2.17 18.19
C GLN A 144 -10.47 -1.34 18.11
N HIS A 145 -9.86 -1.05 19.26
CA HIS A 145 -8.60 -0.28 19.35
C HIS A 145 -7.37 -1.17 19.46
N LYS A 146 -7.57 -2.48 19.61
CA LYS A 146 -6.50 -3.46 19.67
C LYS A 146 -6.16 -3.91 18.26
N THR A 147 -5.01 -3.48 17.77
CA THR A 147 -4.45 -3.95 16.49
C THR A 147 -3.66 -5.23 16.70
N VAL A 148 -3.80 -6.17 15.78
CA VAL A 148 -3.08 -7.45 15.73
C VAL A 148 -2.27 -7.50 14.45
N ASP A 149 -0.97 -7.71 14.60
CA ASP A 149 -0.06 -7.88 13.47
C ASP A 149 -0.20 -9.28 12.89
N ILE A 150 -0.51 -9.35 11.60
CA ILE A 150 -0.56 -10.58 10.83
C ILE A 150 0.69 -10.67 9.99
N ALA A 151 1.47 -11.73 10.21
CA ALA A 151 2.75 -11.95 9.55
C ALA A 151 2.75 -13.23 8.70
N LEU A 152 3.62 -13.24 7.69
CA LEU A 152 3.97 -14.45 6.94
C LEU A 152 4.73 -15.46 7.83
N PRO A 153 4.85 -16.73 7.40
CA PRO A 153 5.61 -17.74 8.16
C PRO A 153 7.09 -17.39 8.39
N ASP A 154 7.64 -16.47 7.59
CA ASP A 154 9.00 -15.95 7.75
C ASP A 154 9.11 -14.82 8.78
N GLY A 155 8.00 -14.42 9.40
CA GLY A 155 7.92 -13.37 10.42
C GLY A 155 7.75 -11.96 9.88
N ARG A 156 7.65 -11.75 8.56
CA ARG A 156 7.41 -10.41 8.00
C ARG A 156 5.95 -9.98 8.24
N PRO A 157 5.71 -8.84 8.91
CA PRO A 157 4.35 -8.33 9.10
C PRO A 157 3.79 -7.83 7.76
N VAL A 158 2.56 -8.24 7.45
CA VAL A 158 1.85 -7.87 6.22
C VAL A 158 0.71 -6.92 6.52
N PHE A 159 -0.10 -7.26 7.52
CA PHE A 159 -1.28 -6.50 7.93
C PHE A 159 -1.23 -6.14 9.41
N ALA A 160 -1.89 -5.04 9.75
CA ALA A 160 -2.17 -4.62 11.11
C ALA A 160 -3.68 -4.40 11.20
N VAL A 161 -4.41 -5.40 11.73
CA VAL A 161 -5.88 -5.46 11.66
C VAL A 161 -6.47 -5.34 13.06
N ASP A 162 -7.58 -4.64 13.21
CA ASP A 162 -8.26 -4.58 14.51
C ASP A 162 -8.83 -5.93 14.94
N ALA A 163 -8.80 -6.20 16.24
CA ALA A 163 -9.25 -7.46 16.81
C ALA A 163 -10.75 -7.68 16.62
N LEU A 164 -11.56 -6.61 16.53
CA LEU A 164 -12.99 -6.71 16.24
C LEU A 164 -13.23 -7.36 14.86
N SER A 165 -12.55 -6.89 13.81
CA SER A 165 -12.68 -7.48 12.47
C SER A 165 -12.18 -8.92 12.41
N LEU A 166 -11.13 -9.28 13.16
CA LEU A 166 -10.67 -10.68 13.26
C LEU A 166 -11.70 -11.56 13.99
N ILE A 167 -12.27 -11.09 15.10
CA ILE A 167 -13.34 -11.79 15.83
C ILE A 167 -14.56 -11.98 14.91
N GLN A 168 -14.97 -10.93 14.21
CA GLN A 168 -16.07 -10.99 13.25
C GLN A 168 -15.79 -11.98 12.11
N ALA A 169 -14.56 -12.00 11.60
CA ALA A 169 -14.14 -12.91 10.54
C ALA A 169 -14.17 -14.38 10.98
N LEU A 170 -13.83 -14.70 12.23
CA LEU A 170 -13.80 -16.06 12.77
C LEU A 170 -15.20 -16.58 13.21
N LYS A 171 -16.22 -15.72 13.26
CA LYS A 171 -17.59 -16.15 13.58
C LYS A 171 -18.10 -17.17 12.55
N GLY A 172 -19.01 -18.05 12.98
CA GLY A 172 -19.62 -19.05 12.11
C GLY A 172 -18.75 -20.26 11.78
N GLY A 173 -17.60 -20.43 12.45
CA GLY A 173 -16.69 -21.56 12.22
C GLY A 173 -15.77 -21.36 11.01
N ASN A 174 -15.60 -20.11 10.57
CA ASN A 174 -14.69 -19.78 9.48
C ASN A 174 -13.24 -20.02 9.87
N PHE A 175 -12.45 -20.43 8.89
CA PHE A 175 -11.00 -20.42 8.92
C PHE A 175 -10.48 -19.10 8.37
N LEU A 176 -9.42 -18.59 8.98
CA LEU A 176 -8.72 -17.40 8.51
C LEU A 176 -7.43 -17.80 7.78
N TYR A 177 -7.21 -17.22 6.62
CA TYR A 177 -6.08 -17.49 5.74
C TYR A 177 -5.38 -16.20 5.33
N LEU A 178 -4.05 -16.22 5.31
CA LEU A 178 -3.22 -15.26 4.59
C LEU A 178 -2.83 -15.89 3.25
N VAL A 179 -3.34 -15.32 2.16
CA VAL A 179 -3.13 -15.82 0.79
C VAL A 179 -2.19 -14.87 0.04
N GLU A 180 -1.18 -15.43 -0.62
CA GLU A 180 -0.22 -14.70 -1.45
C GLU A 180 -0.46 -14.97 -2.94
N TYR A 181 -0.92 -13.96 -3.66
CA TYR A 181 -1.03 -13.94 -5.12
C TYR A 181 0.18 -13.26 -5.75
N ASP A 182 0.53 -13.68 -6.96
CA ASP A 182 1.40 -12.92 -7.86
C ASP A 182 0.57 -12.33 -8.99
N LEU A 183 0.42 -11.00 -9.03
CA LEU A 183 -0.44 -10.34 -10.01
C LEU A 183 0.01 -10.60 -11.46
N ILE A 184 1.30 -10.85 -11.70
CA ILE A 184 1.80 -11.11 -13.06
C ILE A 184 1.44 -12.54 -13.48
N HIS A 185 1.76 -13.52 -12.64
CA HIS A 185 1.68 -14.93 -13.03
C HIS A 185 0.33 -15.58 -12.75
N ASP A 186 -0.37 -15.17 -11.69
CA ASP A 186 -1.64 -15.80 -11.31
C ASP A 186 -2.85 -15.03 -11.86
N VAL A 187 -2.72 -13.72 -12.07
CA VAL A 187 -3.84 -12.85 -12.47
C VAL A 187 -3.73 -12.45 -13.95
N HIS A 188 -2.69 -11.71 -14.31
CA HIS A 188 -2.50 -11.20 -15.68
C HIS A 188 -2.32 -12.34 -16.70
N ALA A 189 -1.53 -13.37 -16.39
CA ALA A 189 -1.36 -14.52 -17.27
C ALA A 189 -2.67 -15.28 -17.55
N GLN A 190 -3.65 -15.19 -16.65
CA GLN A 190 -4.98 -15.77 -16.83
C GLN A 190 -5.97 -14.81 -17.51
N ARG A 191 -5.53 -13.62 -17.95
CA ARG A 191 -6.37 -12.53 -18.50
C ARG A 191 -7.49 -12.11 -17.53
N LYS A 192 -7.20 -12.17 -16.24
CA LYS A 192 -8.07 -11.65 -15.19
C LYS A 192 -7.55 -10.29 -14.75
N THR A 193 -8.43 -9.46 -14.26
CA THR A 193 -8.05 -8.28 -13.48
C THR A 193 -7.92 -8.68 -12.00
N PRO A 194 -7.15 -7.93 -11.20
CA PRO A 194 -7.10 -8.15 -9.76
C PRO A 194 -8.47 -7.96 -9.08
N LEU A 195 -9.30 -7.05 -9.60
CA LEU A 195 -10.70 -6.90 -9.16
C LEU A 195 -11.52 -8.18 -9.40
N ASP A 196 -11.26 -8.94 -10.47
CA ASP A 196 -11.91 -10.24 -10.68
C ASP A 196 -11.54 -11.27 -9.61
N VAL A 197 -10.30 -11.22 -9.10
CA VAL A 197 -9.85 -12.08 -8.00
C VAL A 197 -10.61 -11.72 -6.72
N ILE A 198 -10.70 -10.43 -6.40
CA ILE A 198 -11.47 -9.93 -5.25
C ILE A 198 -12.93 -10.39 -5.35
N LYS A 199 -13.59 -10.16 -6.49
CA LYS A 199 -14.98 -10.60 -6.74
C LYS A 199 -15.13 -12.13 -6.58
N ALA A 200 -14.17 -12.91 -7.07
CA ALA A 200 -14.20 -14.37 -6.94
C ALA A 200 -14.06 -14.82 -5.47
N MET A 201 -13.16 -14.20 -4.71
CA MET A 201 -12.98 -14.50 -3.28
C MET A 201 -14.23 -14.12 -2.47
N GLU A 202 -14.82 -12.97 -2.73
CA GLU A 202 -16.06 -12.50 -2.08
C GLU A 202 -17.27 -13.41 -2.34
N SER A 203 -17.29 -14.11 -3.47
CA SER A 203 -18.37 -15.06 -3.78
C SER A 203 -18.39 -16.29 -2.86
N SER A 204 -17.27 -16.58 -2.18
CA SER A 204 -17.05 -17.82 -1.40
C SER A 204 -16.57 -17.58 0.04
N GLY A 205 -16.46 -16.32 0.46
CA GLY A 205 -15.97 -15.95 1.79
C GLY A 205 -15.88 -14.44 1.97
N LEU A 206 -15.09 -14.01 2.96
CA LEU A 206 -14.98 -12.63 3.43
C LEU A 206 -13.53 -12.16 3.34
N ILE A 207 -13.27 -11.09 2.62
CA ILE A 207 -11.95 -10.44 2.58
C ILE A 207 -11.84 -9.52 3.79
N VAL A 208 -11.05 -9.89 4.79
CA VAL A 208 -10.84 -9.08 5.99
C VAL A 208 -10.03 -7.84 5.63
N ASP A 209 -8.91 -8.02 4.93
CA ASP A 209 -8.05 -6.95 4.43
C ASP A 209 -7.27 -7.44 3.20
N SER A 210 -6.78 -6.52 2.37
CA SER A 210 -5.97 -6.83 1.21
C SER A 210 -4.96 -5.73 0.91
N LYS A 211 -3.76 -6.12 0.46
CA LYS A 211 -2.66 -5.19 0.25
C LYS A 211 -1.80 -5.64 -0.92
N VAL A 212 -1.52 -4.72 -1.82
CA VAL A 212 -0.50 -4.91 -2.86
C VAL A 212 0.83 -4.41 -2.33
N ASP A 213 1.85 -5.26 -2.35
CA ASP A 213 3.20 -4.86 -2.03
C ASP A 213 3.97 -4.51 -3.30
N VAL A 214 3.76 -3.28 -3.78
CA VAL A 214 4.48 -2.75 -4.95
C VAL A 214 5.97 -2.52 -4.62
N THR A 215 6.34 -2.45 -3.34
CA THR A 215 7.74 -2.30 -2.92
C THR A 215 8.55 -3.58 -3.09
N ALA A 216 7.88 -4.75 -3.12
CA ALA A 216 8.49 -6.04 -3.41
C ALA A 216 8.94 -6.23 -4.87
N VAL A 217 8.66 -5.27 -5.76
CA VAL A 217 9.23 -5.18 -7.14
C VAL A 217 10.74 -4.87 -7.10
N GLY A 218 11.25 -4.50 -5.93
CA GLY A 218 12.67 -4.37 -5.62
C GLY A 218 13.13 -2.93 -5.62
N ASP A 219 14.10 -2.65 -4.76
CA ASP A 219 14.95 -1.48 -4.89
C ASP A 219 16.02 -1.76 -5.94
N LEU A 220 16.66 -0.68 -6.34
CA LEU A 220 17.67 -0.73 -7.35
C LEU A 220 18.84 -1.63 -7.06
N ASP A 221 19.06 -2.03 -5.80
CA ASP A 221 20.10 -2.97 -5.41
C ASP A 221 19.70 -4.45 -5.58
N ALA A 222 18.42 -4.76 -5.74
CA ALA A 222 17.93 -6.11 -5.99
C ALA A 222 17.72 -6.37 -7.50
N LEU A 223 17.75 -7.65 -7.88
CA LEU A 223 17.28 -8.06 -9.22
C LEU A 223 15.78 -7.70 -9.32
N PRO A 224 15.30 -7.16 -10.45
CA PRO A 224 13.86 -6.96 -10.65
C PRO A 224 13.17 -8.30 -10.45
N THR A 225 12.42 -8.40 -9.37
CA THR A 225 11.58 -9.55 -9.10
C THR A 225 10.42 -9.45 -10.07
N ASN A 226 10.29 -10.43 -10.97
CA ASN A 226 9.14 -10.56 -11.87
C ASN A 226 7.87 -10.99 -11.10
N LYS A 227 7.64 -10.42 -9.91
CA LYS A 227 6.55 -10.77 -9.02
C LYS A 227 6.01 -9.50 -8.38
N ILE A 228 4.70 -9.34 -8.43
CA ILE A 228 4.00 -8.29 -7.66
C ILE A 228 3.13 -9.04 -6.64
N PRO A 229 3.59 -9.16 -5.38
CA PRO A 229 2.84 -9.83 -4.34
C PRO A 229 1.56 -9.05 -4.02
N PHE A 230 0.44 -9.75 -4.09
CA PHE A 230 -0.85 -9.30 -3.60
C PHE A 230 -1.26 -10.20 -2.45
N TYR A 231 -1.28 -9.64 -1.25
CA TYR A 231 -1.67 -10.35 -0.04
C TYR A 231 -3.15 -10.14 0.23
N VAL A 232 -3.84 -11.22 0.58
CA VAL A 232 -5.25 -11.18 0.97
C VAL A 232 -5.43 -11.91 2.29
N LEU A 233 -5.95 -11.20 3.28
CA LEU A 233 -6.42 -11.79 4.53
C LEU A 233 -7.87 -12.21 4.33
N TYR A 234 -8.13 -13.51 4.27
CA TYR A 234 -9.37 -14.09 3.80
C TYR A 234 -9.98 -15.04 4.82
N SER A 235 -11.28 -14.93 5.04
CA SER A 235 -12.04 -15.78 5.95
C SER A 235 -13.10 -16.59 5.19
N THR A 236 -13.14 -17.90 5.42
CA THR A 236 -14.11 -18.79 4.77
C THR A 236 -14.33 -20.08 5.56
N ILE A 237 -15.48 -20.73 5.36
CA ILE A 237 -15.75 -22.08 5.88
C ILE A 237 -14.99 -23.19 5.13
N VAL A 238 -14.33 -22.85 4.01
CA VAL A 238 -13.64 -23.83 3.15
C VAL A 238 -12.35 -24.31 3.81
N GLU A 239 -12.14 -25.63 3.77
CA GLU A 239 -10.96 -26.28 4.36
C GLU A 239 -9.67 -26.05 3.54
N PRO A 240 -8.48 -26.14 4.17
CA PRO A 240 -7.19 -25.80 3.55
C PRO A 240 -6.81 -26.66 2.32
N ASP A 241 -7.35 -27.87 2.24
CA ASP A 241 -7.15 -28.79 1.12
C ASP A 241 -8.00 -28.43 -0.11
N ILE A 242 -9.11 -27.72 0.07
CA ILE A 242 -10.03 -27.31 -1.01
C ILE A 242 -9.69 -25.90 -1.51
N ILE A 243 -9.28 -25.00 -0.62
CA ILE A 243 -9.04 -23.57 -0.95
C ILE A 243 -7.99 -23.37 -2.05
N SER A 244 -6.96 -24.22 -2.11
CA SER A 244 -5.94 -24.18 -3.19
C SER A 244 -6.55 -24.45 -4.56
N TYR A 245 -7.53 -25.35 -4.64
CA TYR A 245 -8.24 -25.64 -5.89
C TYR A 245 -9.23 -24.53 -6.25
N LEU A 246 -9.90 -23.96 -5.25
CA LEU A 246 -10.87 -22.88 -5.45
C LEU A 246 -10.24 -21.66 -6.10
N PHE A 247 -9.02 -21.30 -5.66
CA PHE A 247 -8.32 -20.12 -6.17
C PHE A 247 -7.24 -20.43 -7.21
N ALA A 248 -7.00 -21.71 -7.51
CA ALA A 248 -5.94 -22.18 -8.39
C ALA A 248 -4.54 -21.66 -7.97
N ILE A 249 -4.29 -21.59 -6.66
CA ILE A 249 -3.01 -21.18 -6.08
C ILE A 249 -2.34 -22.39 -5.40
N SER A 250 -1.02 -22.41 -5.45
CA SER A 250 -0.21 -23.42 -4.80
C SER A 250 -0.40 -23.42 -3.27
N PRO A 251 -0.54 -24.58 -2.60
CA PRO A 251 -0.79 -24.64 -1.15
C PRO A 251 0.28 -23.98 -0.28
N ASP A 252 1.52 -23.87 -0.77
CA ASP A 252 2.63 -23.19 -0.11
C ASP A 252 2.44 -21.68 0.04
N ARG A 253 1.49 -21.09 -0.70
CA ARG A 253 1.14 -19.66 -0.65
C ARG A 253 -0.16 -19.37 0.09
N ILE A 254 -0.71 -20.38 0.76
CA ILE A 254 -1.93 -20.28 1.56
C ILE A 254 -1.60 -20.64 2.99
N HIS A 255 -1.62 -19.63 3.86
CA HIS A 255 -1.22 -19.79 5.26
C HIS A 255 -2.44 -19.67 6.16
N ARG A 256 -2.83 -20.78 6.80
CA ARG A 256 -3.89 -20.75 7.81
C ARG A 256 -3.37 -20.08 9.07
N LEU A 257 -4.15 -19.14 9.60
CA LEU A 257 -3.88 -18.45 10.85
C LEU A 257 -4.67 -19.11 11.99
N GLU A 258 -3.96 -19.53 13.04
CA GLU A 258 -4.57 -20.08 14.26
C GLU A 258 -4.69 -18.95 15.31
N LEU A 259 -5.82 -18.24 15.28
CA LEU A 259 -6.15 -17.20 16.25
C LEU A 259 -7.29 -17.68 17.14
N ASP A 260 -7.15 -17.50 18.46
CA ASP A 260 -8.21 -17.79 19.42
C ASP A 260 -9.06 -16.52 19.67
N PRO A 261 -10.36 -16.50 19.30
CA PRO A 261 -11.24 -15.36 19.54
C PRO A 261 -11.29 -14.91 21.00
N ALA A 262 -11.14 -15.84 21.96
CA ALA A 262 -11.14 -15.50 23.38
C ALA A 262 -9.90 -14.68 23.77
N SER A 263 -8.74 -14.96 23.17
CA SER A 263 -7.50 -14.19 23.37
C SER A 263 -7.55 -12.81 22.70
N LEU A 264 -8.36 -12.68 21.65
CA LEU A 264 -8.60 -11.40 20.97
C LEU A 264 -9.50 -10.50 21.82
N ALA A 265 -10.55 -11.07 22.43
CA ALA A 265 -11.53 -10.36 23.26
C ALA A 265 -11.08 -10.08 24.70
N ALA A 266 -10.16 -10.87 25.27
CA ALA A 266 -9.74 -10.68 26.65
C ALA A 266 -8.90 -9.40 26.83
N ASP A 267 -9.42 -8.48 27.66
CA ASP A 267 -8.64 -7.42 28.30
C ASP A 267 -7.72 -8.04 29.36
N MET A 268 -6.41 -7.81 29.23
CA MET A 268 -5.53 -7.80 30.40
C MET A 268 -5.41 -6.34 30.88
N PRO A 269 -5.44 -6.08 32.20
CA PRO A 269 -5.31 -4.74 32.73
C PRO A 269 -3.92 -4.17 32.44
N ALA A 270 -3.86 -2.84 32.30
CA ALA A 270 -2.67 -2.04 32.06
C ALA A 270 -1.46 -2.46 32.92
N GLY A 271 -0.31 -2.67 32.26
CA GLY A 271 0.94 -3.04 32.91
C GLY A 271 2.18 -2.75 32.06
N GLN A 272 2.60 -1.49 32.09
CA GLN A 272 3.95 -0.98 31.78
C GLN A 272 4.39 -0.94 30.30
N ALA A 273 4.28 0.26 29.73
CA ALA A 273 5.28 0.75 28.79
C ALA A 273 6.66 0.78 29.46
N PRO A 274 7.74 0.38 28.78
CA PRO A 274 9.07 0.84 29.13
C PRO A 274 9.27 2.22 28.54
N ASP A 275 9.49 3.18 29.43
CA ASP A 275 9.89 4.56 29.17
C ASP A 275 11.00 4.68 28.13
N ALA A 276 10.80 5.63 27.22
CA ALA A 276 11.88 6.26 26.47
C ALA A 276 12.54 7.32 27.35
N ALA A 277 13.79 7.11 27.76
CA ALA A 277 14.67 8.16 28.26
C ALA A 277 16.16 7.84 28.02
N SER A 278 16.63 8.33 26.86
CA SER A 278 17.82 9.19 26.70
C SER A 278 19.18 8.87 27.38
N LEU A 279 20.19 8.74 26.49
CA LEU A 279 21.55 9.35 26.51
C LEU A 279 22.64 8.67 27.38
N SER A 280 23.89 8.41 26.97
CA SER A 280 24.68 8.51 25.72
C SER A 280 25.98 7.64 25.91
N PRO A 281 27.12 7.80 25.18
CA PRO A 281 27.81 6.68 24.53
C PRO A 281 29.17 6.33 25.20
N GLY A 282 29.64 5.11 24.98
CA GLY A 282 30.99 4.67 25.33
C GLY A 282 31.75 4.20 24.08
N GLU A 283 32.98 4.66 23.95
CA GLU A 283 33.82 4.74 22.75
C GLU A 283 34.29 3.43 22.09
N PRO A 284 34.85 3.52 20.87
CA PRO A 284 35.22 2.38 20.01
C PRO A 284 36.72 2.04 20.01
N GLY A 285 37.03 0.77 19.74
CA GLY A 285 38.33 0.25 19.29
C GLY A 285 38.06 -1.14 18.68
N GLU A 286 38.53 -1.53 17.51
CA GLU A 286 39.83 -1.27 16.89
C GLU A 286 39.75 -1.01 15.38
N SER A 287 40.77 -0.26 14.98
CA SER A 287 41.19 0.14 13.65
C SER A 287 41.33 -0.99 12.63
N VAL A 288 40.82 -0.74 11.43
CA VAL A 288 41.55 -1.04 10.19
C VAL A 288 41.79 0.28 9.47
N THR A 289 43.05 0.48 9.10
CA THR A 289 43.68 1.73 8.65
C THR A 289 42.96 2.46 7.52
N PRO A 290 42.91 3.81 7.53
CA PRO A 290 42.44 4.59 6.40
C PRO A 290 43.47 4.53 5.26
N VAL A 291 43.01 4.21 4.06
CA VAL A 291 43.76 4.56 2.84
C VAL A 291 43.63 6.07 2.68
N THR A 292 44.75 6.78 2.78
CA THR A 292 44.81 8.22 2.48
C THR A 292 44.60 8.48 0.99
N PRO A 293 43.99 9.62 0.63
CA PRO A 293 43.55 9.91 -0.72
C PRO A 293 44.74 10.26 -1.60
N GLY A 294 44.93 9.46 -2.66
CA GLY A 294 45.95 9.67 -3.67
C GLY A 294 45.38 10.33 -4.92
N ALA A 295 45.64 11.63 -5.03
CA ALA A 295 45.89 12.38 -6.25
C ALA A 295 44.78 12.50 -7.30
N ASP A 296 44.08 13.63 -7.19
CA ASP A 296 43.71 14.58 -8.25
C ASP A 296 44.39 14.37 -9.61
N GLY A 297 43.65 13.76 -10.52
CA GLY A 297 43.82 13.87 -11.96
C GLY A 297 42.47 13.57 -12.63
N PRO A 298 42.15 14.21 -13.77
CA PRO A 298 40.95 13.87 -14.51
C PRO A 298 41.03 12.40 -14.95
N TRP A 299 40.09 11.58 -14.49
CA TRP A 299 39.95 10.20 -14.94
C TRP A 299 38.68 10.07 -15.78
N ASN A 300 38.70 9.13 -16.72
CA ASN A 300 37.56 8.78 -17.55
C ASN A 300 37.44 7.25 -17.55
N GLU A 301 36.27 6.75 -17.16
CA GLU A 301 35.94 5.32 -17.13
C GLU A 301 34.59 5.13 -17.82
N THR A 302 34.43 4.04 -18.55
CA THR A 302 33.17 3.70 -19.22
C THR A 302 32.58 2.45 -18.60
N VAL A 303 31.36 2.55 -18.09
CA VAL A 303 30.56 1.41 -17.64
C VAL A 303 29.51 1.18 -18.72
N GLY A 304 29.76 0.19 -19.58
CA GLY A 304 28.93 -0.06 -20.76
C GLY A 304 28.80 1.19 -21.65
N ALA A 305 27.58 1.70 -21.81
CA ALA A 305 27.30 2.91 -22.61
C ALA A 305 27.47 4.25 -21.84
N VAL A 306 27.77 4.20 -20.55
CA VAL A 306 27.81 5.39 -19.67
C VAL A 306 29.25 5.79 -19.39
N ALA A 307 29.58 7.06 -19.65
CA ALA A 307 30.90 7.63 -19.36
C ALA A 307 30.90 8.32 -18.00
N LEU A 308 31.87 7.98 -17.16
CA LEU A 308 32.15 8.63 -15.89
C LEU A 308 33.44 9.43 -16.03
N THR A 309 33.37 10.72 -15.78
CA THR A 309 34.56 11.57 -15.67
C THR A 309 34.65 12.12 -14.26
N GLY A 310 35.75 11.88 -13.55
CA GLY A 310 35.93 12.40 -12.19
C GLY A 310 37.11 13.35 -12.07
N GLN A 311 36.91 14.44 -11.32
CA GLN A 311 37.93 15.43 -11.00
C GLN A 311 37.64 16.08 -9.63
N GLY A 312 38.63 16.11 -8.72
CA GLY A 312 38.54 16.87 -7.46
C GLY A 312 37.41 16.47 -6.51
N GLY A 313 37.03 15.19 -6.48
CA GLY A 313 35.95 14.67 -5.63
C GLY A 313 34.53 14.80 -6.20
N LEU A 314 34.42 15.31 -7.43
CA LEU A 314 33.20 15.41 -8.23
C LEU A 314 33.25 14.37 -9.36
N VAL A 315 32.19 13.57 -9.53
CA VAL A 315 32.01 12.67 -10.68
C VAL A 315 30.89 13.19 -11.56
N THR A 316 31.18 13.38 -12.84
CA THR A 316 30.18 13.65 -13.86
C THR A 316 29.85 12.37 -14.59
N ILE A 317 28.59 11.95 -14.56
CA ILE A 317 28.08 10.79 -15.29
C ILE A 317 27.38 11.29 -16.54
N GLY A 318 27.96 11.03 -17.72
CA GLY A 318 27.31 11.31 -19.00
C GLY A 318 26.34 10.21 -19.35
N ALA A 319 25.04 10.45 -19.15
CA ALA A 319 24.01 9.60 -19.72
C ALA A 319 23.96 9.87 -21.22
N GLY A 320 24.11 8.83 -22.05
CA GLY A 320 23.97 8.96 -23.52
C GLY A 320 22.59 9.51 -23.93
N ALA A 321 22.34 9.60 -25.24
CA ALA A 321 21.16 10.28 -25.79
C ALA A 321 19.77 9.75 -25.34
N SER A 322 19.71 8.60 -24.67
CA SER A 322 18.50 8.02 -24.07
C SER A 322 18.86 7.09 -22.90
N VAL A 323 18.14 7.21 -21.78
CA VAL A 323 18.20 6.24 -20.67
C VAL A 323 17.07 5.24 -20.88
N THR A 324 17.41 4.01 -21.25
CA THR A 324 16.48 2.91 -21.58
C THR A 324 16.81 1.70 -20.70
N VAL A 325 15.91 0.72 -20.59
CA VAL A 325 16.14 -0.56 -19.86
C VAL A 325 17.54 -1.16 -20.06
N ASP A 326 18.09 -1.08 -21.27
CA ASP A 326 19.44 -1.57 -21.60
C ASP A 326 20.59 -0.72 -21.01
N THR A 327 20.38 0.58 -20.79
CA THR A 327 21.39 1.53 -20.25
C THR A 327 21.17 1.88 -18.77
N VAL A 328 20.02 1.52 -18.20
CA VAL A 328 19.69 1.70 -16.77
C VAL A 328 20.60 0.86 -15.87
N LEU A 329 20.98 -0.35 -16.29
CA LEU A 329 21.93 -1.20 -15.56
C LEU A 329 23.35 -0.60 -15.56
N ASP A 330 23.76 -0.02 -16.68
CA ASP A 330 25.04 0.68 -16.81
C ASP A 330 25.07 1.95 -15.94
N LEU A 331 23.97 2.72 -15.94
CA LEU A 331 23.81 3.92 -15.11
C LEU A 331 23.78 3.59 -13.61
N ARG A 332 23.11 2.49 -13.22
CA ARG A 332 23.14 1.93 -11.86
C ARG A 332 24.57 1.67 -11.40
N GLN A 333 25.32 0.93 -12.20
CA GLN A 333 26.67 0.53 -11.85
C GLN A 333 27.61 1.74 -11.83
N ALA A 334 27.39 2.74 -12.70
CA ALA A 334 28.07 4.02 -12.66
C ALA A 334 27.79 4.80 -11.36
N LEU A 335 26.53 4.83 -10.90
CA LEU A 335 26.13 5.52 -9.66
C LEU A 335 26.69 4.84 -8.41
N LEU A 336 26.72 3.50 -8.35
CA LEU A 336 27.36 2.76 -7.26
C LEU A 336 28.88 3.00 -7.21
N LEU A 337 29.54 3.07 -8.37
CA LEU A 337 30.95 3.43 -8.45
C LEU A 337 31.19 4.86 -7.97
N ALA A 338 30.34 5.81 -8.37
CA ALA A 338 30.42 7.20 -7.92
C ALA A 338 30.20 7.32 -6.40
N LEU A 339 29.23 6.58 -5.86
CA LEU A 339 28.96 6.51 -4.42
C LEU A 339 30.20 5.99 -3.65
N SER A 340 30.83 4.91 -4.11
CA SER A 340 32.00 4.34 -3.43
C SER A 340 33.27 5.21 -3.50
N ARG A 341 33.38 6.12 -4.49
CA ARG A 341 34.64 6.81 -4.80
C ARG A 341 34.64 8.31 -4.53
N CYS A 342 33.49 8.97 -4.39
CA CYS A 342 33.43 10.43 -4.36
C CYS A 342 32.44 11.00 -3.34
N ARG A 343 32.61 12.29 -3.00
CA ARG A 343 31.75 13.01 -2.05
C ARG A 343 30.56 13.68 -2.73
N GLU A 344 30.76 14.09 -3.98
CA GLU A 344 29.75 14.74 -4.79
C GLU A 344 29.67 14.08 -6.17
N THR A 345 28.45 13.91 -6.67
CA THR A 345 28.17 13.32 -7.98
C THR A 345 27.19 14.19 -8.74
N VAL A 346 27.52 14.51 -9.99
CA VAL A 346 26.67 15.22 -10.94
C VAL A 346 26.30 14.23 -12.05
N VAL A 347 25.02 14.00 -12.26
CA VAL A 347 24.57 13.27 -13.46
C VAL A 347 24.32 14.31 -14.55
N ASP A 348 25.19 14.28 -15.56
CA ASP A 348 25.06 15.13 -16.74
C ASP A 348 24.12 14.46 -17.76
N LEU A 349 22.93 15.03 -17.86
CA LEU A 349 21.87 14.60 -18.76
C LEU A 349 21.92 15.36 -20.10
N LYS A 350 23.00 16.12 -20.40
CA LYS A 350 23.15 16.83 -21.67
C LYS A 350 23.10 15.89 -22.87
N GLY A 351 21.92 15.89 -23.51
CA GLY A 351 21.64 15.11 -24.70
C GLY A 351 20.63 13.98 -24.51
N ALA A 352 20.22 13.67 -23.27
CA ALA A 352 19.18 12.68 -22.99
C ALA A 352 17.81 13.22 -23.42
N VAL A 353 17.25 12.65 -24.49
CA VAL A 353 15.96 13.10 -25.07
C VAL A 353 14.77 12.46 -24.34
N ASN A 354 14.98 11.32 -23.68
CA ASN A 354 13.94 10.57 -22.97
C ASN A 354 14.55 9.76 -21.81
N ILE A 355 13.96 9.86 -20.63
CA ILE A 355 14.30 9.03 -19.45
C ILE A 355 13.06 8.18 -19.17
N ASP A 356 13.19 6.85 -19.30
CA ASP A 356 12.09 5.94 -18.98
C ASP A 356 11.83 5.82 -17.47
N LEU A 357 10.73 5.17 -17.10
CA LEU A 357 10.32 5.02 -15.69
C LEU A 357 11.43 4.36 -14.84
N ALA A 358 12.12 3.37 -15.41
CA ALA A 358 13.25 2.69 -14.77
C ALA A 358 14.44 3.64 -14.52
N GLY A 359 14.74 4.53 -15.47
CA GLY A 359 15.75 5.59 -15.30
C GLY A 359 15.36 6.64 -14.26
N MET A 360 14.09 7.03 -14.17
CA MET A 360 13.61 8.00 -13.17
C MET A 360 13.62 7.39 -11.76
N GLN A 361 13.11 6.17 -11.62
CA GLN A 361 13.20 5.39 -10.38
C GLN A 361 14.65 5.22 -9.93
N LEU A 362 15.57 5.05 -10.89
CA LEU A 362 16.99 4.98 -10.63
C LEU A 362 17.58 6.24 -10.01
N LEU A 363 17.29 7.39 -10.62
CA LEU A 363 17.79 8.66 -10.12
C LEU A 363 17.20 9.00 -8.74
N CYS A 364 15.92 8.74 -8.51
CA CYS A 364 15.30 8.94 -7.19
C CYS A 364 15.90 8.03 -6.11
N SER A 365 16.12 6.75 -6.42
CA SER A 365 16.72 5.79 -5.49
C SER A 365 18.17 6.15 -5.17
N ALA A 366 18.92 6.58 -6.19
CA ALA A 366 20.28 7.07 -6.00
C ALA A 366 20.32 8.31 -5.11
N CYS A 367 19.45 9.32 -5.32
CA CYS A 367 19.41 10.50 -4.46
C CYS A 367 19.18 10.14 -2.97
N LYS A 368 18.27 9.20 -2.68
CA LYS A 368 18.03 8.72 -1.30
C LYS A 368 19.26 8.03 -0.71
N THR A 369 19.91 7.18 -1.50
CA THR A 369 21.09 6.41 -1.08
C THR A 369 22.29 7.33 -0.82
N PHE A 370 22.53 8.31 -1.69
CA PHE A 370 23.57 9.32 -1.50
C PHE A 370 23.32 10.16 -0.25
N ALA A 371 22.07 10.56 0.00
CA ALA A 371 21.71 11.31 1.20
C ALA A 371 21.92 10.50 2.50
N ALA A 372 21.58 9.20 2.49
CA ALA A 372 21.79 8.31 3.63
C ALA A 372 23.28 8.13 3.97
N GLU A 373 24.17 8.17 2.95
CA GLU A 373 25.62 8.15 3.14
C GLU A 373 26.25 9.54 3.38
N GLY A 374 25.45 10.60 3.49
CA GLY A 374 25.93 11.97 3.69
C GLY A 374 26.67 12.58 2.50
N LYS A 375 26.42 12.07 1.28
CA LYS A 375 27.03 12.51 0.02
C LYS A 375 26.01 13.29 -0.81
N LYS A 376 26.48 14.21 -1.67
CA LYS A 376 25.60 15.03 -2.51
C LYS A 376 25.48 14.48 -3.92
N MET A 377 24.27 14.44 -4.45
CA MET A 377 23.98 14.08 -5.83
C MET A 377 23.15 15.18 -6.50
N SER A 378 23.57 15.68 -7.66
CA SER A 378 22.81 16.68 -8.41
C SER A 378 22.64 16.26 -9.87
N LEU A 379 21.57 16.76 -10.49
CA LEU A 379 21.27 16.53 -11.91
C LEU A 379 21.54 17.84 -12.65
N SER A 380 22.33 17.81 -13.73
CA SER A 380 22.48 19.00 -14.56
C SER A 380 21.42 19.01 -15.67
N GLU A 381 20.47 19.93 -15.58
CA GLU A 381 19.38 20.07 -16.56
C GLU A 381 19.90 20.49 -17.94
N ALA A 382 19.39 19.83 -18.97
CA ALA A 382 19.70 20.11 -20.36
C ALA A 382 18.41 20.31 -21.18
N GLY A 383 17.76 21.46 -21.04
CA GLY A 383 16.73 21.93 -21.98
C GLY A 383 15.50 21.02 -22.20
N GLY A 384 15.30 20.00 -21.36
CA GLY A 384 14.20 19.05 -21.42
C GLY A 384 13.30 19.13 -20.18
N ASP A 385 12.02 18.81 -20.36
CA ASP A 385 10.95 18.82 -19.35
C ASP A 385 11.10 17.65 -18.36
N LEU A 386 12.15 17.68 -17.52
CA LEU A 386 12.40 16.67 -16.47
C LEU A 386 11.31 16.71 -15.39
N GLY A 387 10.84 17.90 -15.02
CA GLY A 387 9.73 18.08 -14.09
C GLY A 387 8.43 17.44 -14.60
N GLY A 388 8.06 17.67 -15.86
CA GLY A 388 6.89 17.03 -16.46
C GLY A 388 7.09 15.55 -16.77
N GLN A 389 8.33 15.07 -17.00
CA GLN A 389 8.62 13.63 -17.07
C GLN A 389 8.47 12.95 -15.70
N ALA A 390 8.85 13.62 -14.61
CA ALA A 390 8.65 13.15 -13.24
C ALA A 390 7.16 13.10 -12.86
N GLU A 391 6.40 14.14 -13.21
CA GLU A 391 4.95 14.19 -12.98
C GLU A 391 4.21 13.10 -13.78
N ARG A 392 4.57 12.89 -15.05
CA ARG A 392 4.02 11.79 -15.88
C ARG A 392 4.37 10.39 -15.36
N ALA A 393 5.35 10.28 -14.48
CA ALA A 393 5.79 9.05 -13.83
C ALA A 393 5.33 8.94 -12.36
N GLY A 394 4.46 9.85 -11.87
CA GLY A 394 3.89 9.81 -10.52
C GLY A 394 4.76 10.41 -9.41
N PHE A 395 5.79 11.20 -9.74
CA PHE A 395 6.69 11.81 -8.75
C PHE A 395 6.38 13.30 -8.52
N SER A 396 6.37 13.72 -7.25
CA SER A 396 6.22 15.12 -6.85
C SER A 396 7.37 16.01 -7.37
N ARG A 397 7.05 17.22 -7.83
CA ARG A 397 8.00 18.25 -8.33
C ARG A 397 9.20 18.49 -7.40
N VAL A 398 9.02 18.32 -6.09
CA VAL A 398 10.06 18.59 -5.09
C VAL A 398 11.17 17.53 -5.11
N ALA A 399 10.92 16.33 -5.64
CA ALA A 399 11.93 15.30 -5.80
C ALA A 399 12.85 15.52 -7.01
N ALA A 400 12.40 16.25 -8.03
CA ALA A 400 13.11 16.43 -9.29
C ALA A 400 13.87 17.76 -9.40
N ALA A 401 13.46 18.79 -8.66
CA ALA A 401 14.07 20.11 -8.71
C ALA A 401 15.14 20.29 -7.63
N GLY A 402 16.35 19.79 -7.90
CA GLY A 402 17.58 20.27 -7.25
C GLY A 402 17.76 19.86 -5.78
N CYS A 403 18.82 19.11 -5.53
CA CYS A 403 19.33 18.88 -4.18
C CYS A 403 19.49 20.19 -3.38
N ASP A 404 18.63 20.37 -2.39
CA ASP A 404 18.94 20.88 -1.05
C ASP A 404 17.84 20.38 -0.09
N ALA A 405 18.13 19.33 0.69
CA ALA A 405 17.20 18.74 1.70
C ALA A 405 16.90 19.73 2.86
N PRO A 406 15.87 19.55 3.73
CA PRO A 406 14.88 18.47 3.90
C PRO A 406 13.41 18.95 3.64
N VAL A 407 12.36 18.11 3.62
CA VAL A 407 11.47 17.79 4.77
C VAL A 407 10.47 16.69 4.37
N CYS A 408 10.36 15.71 5.26
CA CYS A 408 9.28 14.76 5.43
C CYS A 408 8.06 15.44 6.10
N PRO A 409 6.80 15.21 5.69
CA PRO A 409 5.66 15.45 6.56
C PRO A 409 5.02 14.11 6.96
N LEU A 410 5.71 13.36 7.82
CA LEU A 410 5.07 12.49 8.79
C LEU A 410 5.67 12.84 10.16
N HIS A 411 4.84 13.48 10.99
CA HIS A 411 5.04 14.02 12.35
C HIS A 411 5.63 15.44 12.50
N ALA A 412 4.76 16.45 12.56
CA ALA A 412 4.50 17.29 13.75
C ALA A 412 3.75 18.59 13.37
N GLY A 413 2.59 18.83 13.99
CA GLY A 413 1.89 20.12 14.00
C GLY A 413 0.49 20.08 13.44
#